data_AF-A0AAC9HMX1-F1
#
_entry.id   AF-A0AAC9HMX1-F1
#
_cell.length_a   1.000
_cell.length_b   1.000
_cell.length_c   1.000
_cell.angle_alpha   90.00
_cell.angle_beta   90.00
_cell.angle_gamma   90.00
#
_symmetry.space_group_name_H-M   'P 1'
#
loop_
_entity.id
_entity.type
_entity.pdbx_description
1 polymer ?
#
loop_
_entity_poly.entity_id
_entity_poly.type
_entity_poly.pdbx_seq_one_letter_code
_entity_poly.pdbx_strand_id
1 'polypeptide(L)'
;MSLVGLVLVSHSRRLAEGLAELAAQMAPDVPIEAAGGLPGGELGTDFESVADALDRADRGAGVVLLYDIGSAQMTAELAVEALDDPSRAYVADAPFVEGTVAAAVAAQGGADLDSVALTASSAAADAEWPLADPGFGTEDESGGATDSGFAAATESPWPLAQPANTAQSANTAQSPAATPPPETPTGEQTATSESEASAPAPEAWSIPAPEVTPALTSLSTHAQETDMLAAELELRNDVGLHARPAALLARCVAGLTARVTVRFGDRQADAGSVLALLGLGAGSGDRIEVRAAGPDAAEALRRLTELADRGFED
;
A
#
# COMPACT_ATOMS: atom_id res chain seq x y z
N MET A 1 -18.91 20.39 19.54
CA MET A 1 -18.54 20.59 18.12
C MET A 1 -18.53 19.21 17.49
N SER A 2 -18.95 19.07 16.24
CA SER A 2 -18.72 17.83 15.49
C SER A 2 -17.21 17.70 15.27
N LEU A 3 -16.68 16.50 15.48
CA LEU A 3 -15.28 16.17 15.21
C LEU A 3 -15.22 15.34 13.92
N VAL A 4 -14.12 15.47 13.19
CA VAL A 4 -13.82 14.62 12.04
C VAL A 4 -13.79 13.16 12.51
N GLY A 5 -14.53 12.28 11.83
CA GLY A 5 -14.53 10.85 12.11
C GLY A 5 -13.40 10.12 11.42
N LEU A 6 -13.08 8.92 11.90
CA LEU A 6 -12.07 8.04 11.31
C LEU A 6 -12.67 6.70 10.92
N VAL A 7 -12.28 6.18 9.77
CA VAL A 7 -12.56 4.79 9.36
C VAL A 7 -11.26 4.07 9.09
N LEU A 8 -11.07 2.93 9.75
CA LEU A 8 -9.87 2.12 9.64
C LEU A 8 -10.13 0.91 8.74
N VAL A 9 -9.67 1.00 7.50
CA VAL A 9 -9.89 0.00 6.46
C VAL A 9 -8.75 -1.01 6.44
N SER A 10 -9.03 -2.29 6.72
CA SER A 10 -7.97 -3.31 6.73
C SER A 10 -8.44 -4.63 6.15
N HIS A 11 -7.51 -5.41 5.63
CA HIS A 11 -7.76 -6.81 5.30
C HIS A 11 -8.11 -7.63 6.55
N SER A 12 -7.66 -7.21 7.73
CA SER A 12 -7.83 -7.92 8.99
C SER A 12 -8.79 -7.18 9.91
N ARG A 13 -9.94 -7.80 10.18
CA ARG A 13 -10.88 -7.33 11.20
C ARG A 13 -10.19 -7.03 12.53
N ARG A 14 -9.37 -7.98 13.00
CA ARG A 14 -8.65 -7.89 14.28
C ARG A 14 -7.67 -6.72 14.32
N LEU A 15 -7.05 -6.39 13.18
CA LEU A 15 -6.12 -5.27 13.11
C LEU A 15 -6.87 -3.94 13.17
N ALA A 16 -7.91 -3.78 12.35
CA ALA A 16 -8.74 -2.57 12.36
C ALA A 16 -9.42 -2.33 13.73
N GLU A 17 -10.02 -3.36 14.32
CA GLU A 17 -10.67 -3.27 15.64
C GLU A 17 -9.66 -2.95 16.74
N GLY A 18 -8.51 -3.65 16.78
CA GLY A 18 -7.48 -3.41 17.79
C GLY A 18 -6.87 -2.01 17.67
N LEU A 19 -6.69 -1.51 16.44
CA LEU A 19 -6.19 -0.16 16.23
C LEU A 19 -7.23 0.90 16.60
N ALA A 20 -8.52 0.68 16.30
CA ALA A 20 -9.61 1.55 16.73
C ALA A 20 -9.67 1.63 18.26
N GLU A 21 -9.55 0.50 18.94
CA GLU A 21 -9.50 0.44 20.41
C GLU A 21 -8.33 1.25 20.97
N LEU A 22 -7.14 1.11 20.38
CA LEU A 22 -5.95 1.87 20.78
C LEU A 22 -6.14 3.38 20.55
N ALA A 23 -6.61 3.78 19.37
CA ALA A 23 -6.81 5.17 19.02
C ALA A 23 -7.88 5.83 19.91
N ALA A 24 -8.94 5.10 20.27
CA ALA A 24 -9.98 5.58 21.18
C ALA A 24 -9.49 5.88 22.60
N GLN A 25 -8.39 5.25 23.06
CA GLN A 25 -7.76 5.62 24.35
C GLN A 25 -7.16 7.03 24.32
N MET A 26 -6.68 7.45 23.15
CA MET A 26 -6.05 8.76 22.95
C MET A 26 -7.07 9.84 22.58
N ALA A 27 -8.13 9.44 21.87
CA ALA A 27 -9.15 10.32 21.30
C ALA A 27 -10.58 9.82 21.64
N PRO A 28 -11.02 9.94 22.91
CA PRO A 28 -12.27 9.34 23.38
C PRO A 28 -13.54 9.98 22.79
N ASP A 29 -13.45 11.20 22.26
CA ASP A 29 -14.60 11.92 21.70
C ASP A 29 -14.73 11.76 20.18
N VAL A 30 -13.68 11.24 19.52
CA VAL A 30 -13.64 11.04 18.07
C VAL A 30 -14.42 9.77 17.70
N PRO A 31 -15.34 9.83 16.72
CA PRO A 31 -15.94 8.61 16.17
C PRO A 31 -14.90 7.85 15.35
N ILE A 32 -14.56 6.63 15.77
CA ILE A 32 -13.58 5.77 15.12
C ILE A 32 -14.24 4.44 14.80
N GLU A 33 -14.37 4.12 13.51
CA GLU A 33 -15.04 2.92 13.02
C GLU A 33 -14.03 1.97 12.36
N ALA A 34 -14.10 0.69 12.72
CA ALA A 34 -13.29 -0.35 12.10
C ALA A 34 -14.03 -0.99 10.92
N ALA A 35 -13.37 -1.08 9.76
CA ALA A 35 -13.88 -1.75 8.58
C ALA A 35 -12.82 -2.72 8.06
N GLY A 36 -12.82 -3.95 8.56
CA GLY A 36 -11.89 -4.94 8.06
C GLY A 36 -12.33 -6.38 8.06
N GLY A 37 -11.69 -7.16 7.19
CA GLY A 37 -12.06 -8.54 6.89
C GLY A 37 -13.33 -8.65 6.04
N LEU A 38 -13.53 -9.83 5.46
CA LEU A 38 -14.79 -10.18 4.82
C LEU A 38 -15.84 -10.60 5.88
N PRO A 39 -17.15 -10.58 5.56
CA PRO A 39 -18.20 -11.00 6.50
C PRO A 39 -17.99 -12.39 7.12
N GLY A 40 -17.38 -13.32 6.35
CA GLY A 40 -17.01 -14.67 6.80
C GLY A 40 -15.85 -14.75 7.81
N GLY A 41 -15.20 -13.63 8.14
CA GLY A 41 -14.05 -13.57 9.05
C GLY A 41 -12.70 -13.86 8.38
N GLU A 42 -12.70 -14.06 7.07
CA GLU A 42 -11.51 -14.20 6.24
C GLU A 42 -10.82 -12.83 6.06
N LEU A 43 -9.54 -12.87 5.68
CA LEU A 43 -8.82 -11.66 5.32
C LEU A 43 -9.35 -11.11 3.99
N GLY A 44 -9.57 -9.81 3.93
CA GLY A 44 -10.06 -9.10 2.74
C GLY A 44 -10.74 -7.80 3.11
N THR A 45 -11.16 -7.05 2.10
CA THR A 45 -11.83 -5.76 2.28
C THR A 45 -13.20 -5.82 1.60
N ASP A 46 -14.23 -5.50 2.37
CA ASP A 46 -15.62 -5.54 1.93
C ASP A 46 -16.16 -4.12 1.76
N PHE A 47 -16.75 -3.83 0.59
CA PHE A 47 -17.24 -2.49 0.25
C PHE A 47 -18.38 -2.05 1.16
N GLU A 48 -19.37 -2.93 1.40
CA GLU A 48 -20.53 -2.60 2.25
C GLU A 48 -20.08 -2.27 3.68
N SER A 49 -19.15 -3.05 4.23
CA SER A 49 -18.56 -2.79 5.55
C SER A 49 -17.87 -1.42 5.64
N VAL A 50 -17.18 -0.98 4.58
CA VAL A 50 -16.52 0.34 4.53
C VAL A 50 -17.55 1.46 4.40
N ALA A 51 -18.54 1.31 3.51
CA ALA A 51 -19.61 2.30 3.35
C ALA A 51 -20.42 2.49 4.64
N ASP A 52 -20.81 1.39 5.29
CA ASP A 52 -21.53 1.43 6.56
C ASP A 52 -20.69 2.08 7.68
N ALA A 53 -19.38 1.82 7.71
CA ALA A 53 -18.47 2.45 8.67
C ALA A 53 -18.33 3.96 8.44
N LEU A 54 -18.29 4.39 7.17
CA LEU A 54 -18.24 5.81 6.81
C LEU A 54 -19.48 6.55 7.29
N ASP A 55 -20.68 5.99 7.05
CA ASP A 55 -21.94 6.58 7.52
C ASP A 55 -22.02 6.67 9.05
N ARG A 56 -21.46 5.69 9.78
CA ARG A 56 -21.41 5.74 11.27
C ARG A 56 -20.38 6.74 11.80
N ALA A 57 -19.26 6.90 11.10
CA ALA A 57 -18.20 7.82 11.47
C ALA A 57 -18.56 9.29 11.19
N ASP A 58 -19.36 9.56 10.14
CA ASP A 58 -19.73 10.91 9.74
C ASP A 58 -20.73 11.54 10.74
N ARG A 59 -20.24 12.50 11.52
CA ARG A 59 -21.06 13.34 12.42
C ARG A 59 -21.18 14.78 11.92
N GLY A 60 -20.94 15.02 10.63
CA GLY A 60 -21.10 16.30 9.95
C GLY A 60 -19.85 17.19 9.91
N ALA A 61 -18.70 16.71 10.36
CA ALA A 61 -17.40 17.37 10.17
C ALA A 61 -16.52 16.67 9.11
N GLY A 62 -17.05 15.62 8.47
CA GLY A 62 -16.34 14.79 7.50
C GLY A 62 -15.60 13.61 8.13
N VAL A 63 -15.00 12.77 7.29
CA VAL A 63 -14.38 11.50 7.67
C VAL A 63 -13.03 11.32 6.99
N VAL A 64 -12.00 10.93 7.73
CA VAL A 64 -10.72 10.46 7.18
C VAL A 64 -10.68 8.95 7.21
N LEU A 65 -10.41 8.33 6.06
CA LEU A 65 -10.21 6.90 5.92
C LEU A 65 -8.71 6.62 5.90
N LEU A 66 -8.27 5.66 6.70
CA LEU A 66 -6.91 5.12 6.68
C LEU A 66 -6.94 3.66 6.26
N TYR A 67 -5.92 3.18 5.57
CA TYR A 67 -5.86 1.81 5.05
C TYR A 67 -4.52 1.11 5.30
N ASP A 68 -4.51 -0.22 5.22
CA ASP A 68 -3.29 -1.02 5.37
C ASP A 68 -2.50 -1.22 4.06
N ILE A 69 -3.09 -1.91 3.08
CA ILE A 69 -2.46 -2.36 1.85
C ILE A 69 -3.29 -1.85 0.65
N GLY A 70 -2.68 -1.69 -0.51
CA GLY A 70 -3.29 -1.03 -1.68
C GLY A 70 -4.66 -1.53 -2.15
N SER A 71 -5.05 -2.80 -1.93
CA SER A 71 -6.43 -3.23 -2.25
C SER A 71 -7.47 -2.67 -1.29
N ALA A 72 -7.10 -2.39 -0.03
CA ALA A 72 -7.96 -1.68 0.91
C ALA A 72 -8.15 -0.21 0.51
N GLN A 73 -7.09 0.43 -0.03
CA GLN A 73 -7.17 1.77 -0.60
C GLN A 73 -8.21 1.84 -1.73
N MET A 74 -8.14 0.91 -2.69
CA MET A 74 -9.09 0.89 -3.82
C MET A 74 -10.54 0.78 -3.33
N THR A 75 -10.81 -0.08 -2.35
CA THR A 75 -12.16 -0.19 -1.77
C THR A 75 -12.58 1.08 -1.02
N ALA A 76 -11.65 1.72 -0.31
CA ALA A 76 -11.91 2.98 0.39
C ALA A 76 -12.22 4.12 -0.59
N GLU A 77 -11.45 4.25 -1.67
CA GLU A 77 -11.68 5.24 -2.74
C GLU A 77 -13.05 5.04 -3.40
N LEU A 78 -13.39 3.80 -3.76
CA LEU A 78 -14.70 3.47 -4.31
C LEU A 78 -15.85 3.83 -3.34
N ALA A 79 -15.67 3.61 -2.03
CA ALA A 79 -16.66 3.96 -1.02
C ALA A 79 -16.85 5.48 -0.90
N VAL A 80 -15.77 6.26 -0.99
CA VAL A 80 -15.82 7.73 -1.01
C VAL A 80 -16.48 8.26 -2.28
N GLU A 81 -16.15 7.67 -3.44
CA GLU A 81 -16.76 8.02 -4.73
C GLU A 81 -18.27 7.72 -4.77
N ALA A 82 -18.73 6.72 -4.02
CA ALA A 82 -20.13 6.33 -3.94
C ALA A 82 -20.99 7.26 -3.07
N LEU A 83 -20.39 8.21 -2.33
CA LEU A 83 -21.13 9.15 -1.49
C LEU A 83 -21.89 10.18 -2.35
N ASP A 84 -23.04 10.64 -1.85
CA ASP A 84 -23.78 11.75 -2.46
C ASP A 84 -22.94 13.03 -2.56
N ASP A 85 -22.08 13.26 -1.56
CA ASP A 85 -21.07 14.32 -1.53
C ASP A 85 -19.70 13.71 -1.20
N PRO A 86 -18.83 13.49 -2.20
CA PRO A 86 -17.49 12.96 -1.99
C PRO A 86 -16.56 13.88 -1.19
N SER A 87 -16.86 15.19 -1.11
CA SER A 87 -16.00 16.15 -0.40
C SER A 87 -16.05 15.99 1.13
N ARG A 88 -17.01 15.21 1.65
CA ARG A 88 -17.14 14.93 3.08
C ARG A 88 -16.20 13.83 3.58
N ALA A 89 -15.45 13.17 2.69
CA ALA A 89 -14.54 12.11 3.08
C ALA A 89 -13.22 12.18 2.31
N TYR A 90 -12.14 11.75 2.95
CA TYR A 90 -10.81 11.73 2.34
C TYR A 90 -10.07 10.43 2.69
N VAL A 91 -9.51 9.77 1.69
CA VAL A 91 -8.63 8.60 1.88
C VAL A 91 -7.20 9.10 2.04
N ALA A 92 -6.65 9.00 3.25
CA ALA A 92 -5.31 9.47 3.56
C ALA A 92 -4.26 8.42 3.21
N ASP A 93 -3.29 8.80 2.36
CA ASP A 93 -2.06 8.03 2.16
C ASP A 93 -1.16 8.24 3.38
N ALA A 94 -1.20 7.28 4.30
CA ALA A 94 -0.55 7.35 5.60
C ALA A 94 -0.19 5.95 6.10
N PRO A 95 0.89 5.80 6.89
CA PRO A 95 1.18 4.53 7.56
C PRO A 95 0.02 4.17 8.50
N PHE A 96 -0.52 2.96 8.35
CA PHE A 96 -1.82 2.60 8.92
C PHE A 96 -1.93 2.86 10.42
N VAL A 97 -0.90 2.49 11.20
CA VAL A 97 -0.92 2.61 12.66
C VAL A 97 -0.60 4.03 13.11
N GLU A 98 0.55 4.55 12.72
CA GLU A 98 1.06 5.85 13.13
C GLU A 98 0.17 6.99 12.63
N GLY A 99 -0.27 6.91 11.37
CA GLY A 99 -1.20 7.85 10.77
C GLY A 99 -2.54 7.85 11.49
N THR A 100 -3.04 6.70 11.93
CA THR A 100 -4.32 6.62 12.66
C THR A 100 -4.21 7.32 14.00
N VAL A 101 -3.13 7.10 14.75
CA VAL A 101 -2.93 7.76 16.05
C VAL A 101 -2.78 9.28 15.87
N ALA A 102 -2.02 9.71 14.86
CA ALA A 102 -1.83 11.12 14.55
C ALA A 102 -3.17 11.80 14.15
N ALA A 103 -3.96 11.16 13.29
CA ALA A 103 -5.28 11.61 12.88
C ALA A 103 -6.24 11.71 14.07
N ALA A 104 -6.25 10.70 14.94
CA ALA A 104 -7.12 10.66 16.11
C ALA A 104 -6.81 11.80 17.09
N VAL A 105 -5.53 12.06 17.36
CA VAL A 105 -5.11 13.19 18.21
C VAL A 105 -5.47 14.53 17.60
N ALA A 106 -5.27 14.71 16.28
CA ALA A 106 -5.63 15.92 15.57
C ALA A 106 -7.15 16.17 15.61
N ALA A 107 -7.95 15.14 15.32
CA ALA A 107 -9.41 15.19 15.36
C ALA A 107 -9.92 15.49 16.78
N GLN A 108 -9.34 14.87 17.81
CA GLN A 108 -9.66 15.16 19.23
C GLN A 108 -9.38 16.62 19.59
N GLY A 109 -8.33 17.21 19.01
CA GLY A 109 -8.00 18.63 19.13
C GLY A 109 -8.96 19.57 18.39
N GLY A 110 -9.89 19.04 17.59
CA GLY A 110 -10.85 19.81 16.80
C GLY A 110 -10.29 20.35 15.47
N ALA A 111 -9.25 19.71 14.93
CA ALA A 111 -8.76 20.03 13.59
C ALA A 111 -9.82 19.73 12.50
N ASP A 112 -9.77 20.49 11.41
CA ASP A 112 -10.64 20.28 10.25
C ASP A 112 -10.19 19.08 9.39
N LEU A 113 -11.04 18.67 8.44
CA LEU A 113 -10.84 17.47 7.61
C LEU A 113 -9.47 17.46 6.92
N ASP A 114 -9.11 18.56 6.26
CA ASP A 114 -7.84 18.69 5.54
C ASP A 114 -6.63 18.60 6.49
N SER A 115 -6.73 19.26 7.65
CA SER A 115 -5.66 19.23 8.66
C SER A 115 -5.49 17.86 9.30
N VAL A 116 -6.58 17.13 9.56
CA VAL A 116 -6.54 15.75 10.08
C VAL A 116 -5.90 14.82 9.05
N ALA A 117 -6.32 14.90 7.78
CA ALA A 117 -5.74 14.11 6.69
C ALA A 117 -4.24 14.39 6.50
N LEU A 118 -3.85 15.67 6.47
CA LEU A 118 -2.45 16.07 6.34
C LEU A 118 -1.60 15.57 7.51
N THR A 119 -2.13 15.64 8.73
CA THR A 119 -1.45 15.15 9.94
C THR A 119 -1.24 13.63 9.88
N ALA A 120 -2.25 12.89 9.40
CA ALA A 120 -2.14 11.44 9.19
C ALA A 120 -1.00 11.11 8.22
N SER A 121 -0.99 11.75 7.04
CA SER A 121 0.02 11.52 5.99
C SER A 121 1.43 11.91 6.42
N SER A 122 1.56 12.90 7.30
CA SER A 122 2.86 13.36 7.81
C SER A 122 3.47 12.41 8.85
N ALA A 123 2.69 11.48 9.42
CA ALA A 123 3.17 10.55 10.45
C ALA A 123 4.33 9.65 9.97
N ALA A 124 4.47 9.42 8.66
CA ALA A 124 5.61 8.71 8.09
C ALA A 124 6.94 9.47 8.27
N ALA A 125 6.92 10.81 8.31
CA ALA A 125 8.12 11.63 8.47
C ALA A 125 8.59 11.66 9.93
N ASP A 126 7.67 11.57 10.89
CA ASP A 126 7.98 11.53 12.32
C ASP A 126 8.38 10.13 12.81
N ALA A 127 8.04 9.09 12.04
CA ALA A 127 8.45 7.71 12.26
C ALA A 127 9.91 7.45 11.81
N GLU A 128 10.80 8.43 11.96
CA GLU A 128 12.25 8.18 11.95
C GLU A 128 12.58 7.27 13.15
N TRP A 129 12.46 5.96 12.96
CA TRP A 129 13.06 4.99 13.85
C TRP A 129 14.56 5.20 13.76
N PRO A 130 15.24 5.73 14.79
CA PRO A 130 16.68 5.65 14.83
C PRO A 130 16.95 4.17 14.94
N LEU A 131 17.35 3.54 13.84
CA LEU A 131 18.00 2.24 13.92
C LEU A 131 19.26 2.54 14.73
N ALA A 132 19.16 2.48 16.06
CA ALA A 132 20.30 2.22 16.88
C ALA A 132 20.87 0.96 16.29
N ASP A 133 22.04 1.09 15.64
CA ASP A 133 22.86 -0.03 15.25
C ASP A 133 22.83 -1.00 16.44
N PRO A 134 22.14 -2.15 16.34
CA PRO A 134 22.13 -3.09 17.42
C PRO A 134 23.54 -3.62 17.38
N GLY A 135 24.44 -2.99 18.14
CA GLY A 135 25.83 -3.35 18.22
C GLY A 135 25.90 -4.81 18.60
N PHE A 136 25.92 -5.67 17.59
CA PHE A 136 26.39 -7.02 17.69
C PHE A 136 27.84 -6.82 18.00
N GLY A 137 28.16 -6.93 19.30
CA GLY A 137 29.47 -6.66 19.83
C GLY A 137 30.49 -7.33 18.93
N THR A 138 31.31 -6.51 18.27
CA THR A 138 32.57 -6.98 17.75
C THR A 138 33.40 -7.25 19.00
N GLU A 139 33.34 -8.49 19.49
CA GLU A 139 34.36 -9.00 20.39
C GLU A 139 35.69 -8.90 19.62
N ASP A 140 36.42 -7.83 19.87
CA ASP A 140 37.82 -7.71 19.53
C ASP A 140 38.57 -8.80 20.31
N GLU A 141 38.93 -9.89 19.62
CA GLU A 141 39.93 -10.82 20.13
C GLU A 141 41.30 -10.11 20.15
N SER A 142 41.64 -9.50 21.29
CA SER A 142 43.03 -9.45 21.75
C SER A 142 43.15 -9.34 23.27
N GLY A 143 43.15 -10.51 23.92
CA GLY A 143 44.01 -10.75 25.08
C GLY A 143 43.32 -10.86 26.45
N GLY A 144 43.42 -12.04 27.04
CA GLY A 144 43.41 -12.21 28.49
C GLY A 144 42.42 -13.25 28.99
N ALA A 145 42.89 -14.48 29.16
CA ALA A 145 42.16 -15.52 29.89
C ALA A 145 41.89 -15.09 31.34
N THR A 146 40.62 -15.01 31.73
CA THR A 146 40.17 -15.46 33.05
C THR A 146 38.76 -16.03 32.97
N ASP A 147 38.67 -17.30 33.35
CA ASP A 147 37.50 -18.07 33.70
C ASP A 147 36.57 -17.35 34.68
N SER A 148 35.32 -17.15 34.29
CA SER A 148 34.16 -17.22 35.20
C SER A 148 32.88 -17.38 34.38
N GLY A 149 32.29 -18.58 34.47
CA GLY A 149 31.16 -19.00 33.64
C GLY A 149 29.87 -18.19 33.79
N PHE A 150 29.14 -18.12 32.69
CA PHE A 150 27.70 -17.86 32.69
C PHE A 150 27.01 -19.01 31.94
N ALA A 151 26.18 -19.75 32.67
CA ALA A 151 25.45 -20.89 32.17
C ALA A 151 24.41 -20.45 31.13
N ALA A 152 24.33 -21.19 30.03
CA ALA A 152 23.31 -21.06 29.00
C ALA A 152 21.91 -21.30 29.60
N ALA A 153 21.06 -20.29 29.55
CA ALA A 153 19.62 -20.44 29.69
C ALA A 153 18.98 -20.24 28.32
N THR A 154 18.82 -21.35 27.61
CA THR A 154 17.95 -21.47 26.43
C THR A 154 16.49 -21.47 26.89
N GLU A 155 15.79 -20.34 26.82
CA GLU A 155 14.33 -20.30 26.88
C GLU A 155 13.77 -19.28 25.89
N SER A 156 13.19 -19.78 24.79
CA SER A 156 12.38 -19.00 23.85
C SER A 156 11.09 -18.53 24.56
N PRO A 157 10.66 -17.26 24.40
CA PRO A 157 9.55 -16.70 25.19
C PRO A 157 8.14 -16.95 24.61
N TRP A 158 7.97 -17.72 23.53
CA TRP A 158 6.66 -17.90 22.90
C TRP A 158 6.24 -19.38 22.80
N PRO A 159 5.20 -19.83 23.54
CA PRO A 159 4.57 -21.10 23.26
C PRO A 159 3.58 -20.93 22.10
N LEU A 160 3.92 -21.49 20.94
CA LEU A 160 2.95 -21.77 19.88
C LEU A 160 2.04 -22.91 20.33
N ALA A 161 0.90 -22.59 20.94
CA ALA A 161 -0.16 -23.55 21.16
C ALA A 161 -0.88 -23.84 19.84
N GLN A 162 -0.62 -25.01 19.24
CA GLN A 162 -1.44 -25.57 18.17
C GLN A 162 -2.71 -26.19 18.79
N PRO A 163 -3.93 -25.91 18.30
CA PRO A 163 -5.07 -26.74 18.67
C PRO A 163 -5.04 -28.04 17.86
N ALA A 164 -4.93 -29.14 18.60
CA ALA A 164 -5.03 -30.51 18.11
C ALA A 164 -6.43 -30.78 17.52
N ASN A 165 -6.45 -31.23 16.27
CA ASN A 165 -7.62 -31.75 15.60
C ASN A 165 -7.80 -33.23 15.95
N THR A 166 -8.67 -33.59 16.91
CA THR A 166 -9.36 -34.90 16.91
C THR A 166 -10.55 -34.93 17.91
N ALA A 167 -11.77 -35.06 17.40
CA ALA A 167 -12.80 -35.90 18.02
C ALA A 167 -13.88 -36.26 16.99
N GLN A 168 -14.01 -37.56 16.79
CA GLN A 168 -14.87 -38.23 15.84
C GLN A 168 -16.15 -38.74 16.54
N SER A 169 -17.28 -38.56 15.86
CA SER A 169 -18.50 -39.38 15.85
C SER A 169 -19.47 -39.46 17.05
N ALA A 170 -20.72 -39.14 16.68
CA ALA A 170 -22.01 -39.76 17.03
C ALA A 170 -22.72 -39.36 18.34
N ASN A 171 -23.91 -38.74 18.24
CA ASN A 171 -25.19 -39.45 18.40
C ASN A 171 -26.45 -38.60 18.05
N THR A 172 -27.25 -39.16 17.13
CA THR A 172 -28.72 -39.26 16.96
C THR A 172 -29.74 -38.43 17.80
N ALA A 173 -30.80 -38.00 17.10
CA ALA A 173 -32.17 -37.57 17.50
C ALA A 173 -32.31 -36.12 18.01
N GLN A 174 -33.30 -35.28 17.68
CA GLN A 174 -34.62 -35.44 17.03
C GLN A 174 -35.15 -34.04 16.64
N SER A 175 -35.91 -33.92 15.54
CA SER A 175 -36.65 -32.70 15.13
C SER A 175 -37.80 -32.35 16.10
N PRO A 176 -38.37 -31.13 15.98
CA PRO A 176 -39.65 -31.07 15.27
C PRO A 176 -39.86 -29.90 14.29
N ALA A 177 -40.64 -30.24 13.26
CA ALA A 177 -41.41 -29.50 12.25
C ALA A 177 -41.64 -27.98 12.34
N ALA A 178 -41.62 -27.34 11.16
CA ALA A 178 -42.66 -26.39 10.74
C ALA A 178 -42.82 -26.35 9.20
N THR A 179 -44.07 -26.33 8.78
CA THR A 179 -44.69 -26.53 7.45
C THR A 179 -44.58 -25.31 6.51
N PRO A 180 -44.57 -25.47 5.17
CA PRO A 180 -44.61 -24.37 4.20
C PRO A 180 -46.04 -24.02 3.72
N PRO A 181 -46.27 -22.81 3.17
CA PRO A 181 -47.39 -22.58 2.25
C PRO A 181 -46.94 -21.80 0.97
N PRO A 182 -47.78 -21.65 -0.09
CA PRO A 182 -47.51 -22.24 -1.40
C PRO A 182 -47.34 -21.22 -2.54
N GLU A 183 -46.90 -21.72 -3.70
CA GLU A 183 -46.82 -20.99 -4.96
C GLU A 183 -48.20 -20.77 -5.63
N THR A 184 -48.36 -19.56 -6.17
CA THR A 184 -49.12 -19.07 -7.36
C THR A 184 -50.50 -19.61 -7.75
N PRO A 185 -51.31 -18.77 -8.40
CA PRO A 185 -51.57 -19.06 -9.81
C PRO A 185 -51.56 -17.85 -10.75
N THR A 186 -50.94 -18.10 -11.91
CA THR A 186 -51.35 -17.79 -13.29
C THR A 186 -52.46 -16.76 -13.52
N GLY A 187 -52.12 -15.74 -14.32
CA GLY A 187 -53.04 -14.83 -15.00
C GLY A 187 -52.49 -14.46 -16.37
N GLU A 188 -52.87 -15.26 -17.36
CA GLU A 188 -52.59 -15.17 -18.79
C GLU A 188 -53.30 -13.96 -19.44
N GLN A 189 -52.69 -13.42 -20.52
CA GLN A 189 -53.25 -12.63 -21.65
C GLN A 189 -52.38 -11.39 -21.94
N THR A 190 -52.09 -10.97 -23.16
CA THR A 190 -52.30 -11.44 -24.54
C THR A 190 -51.40 -10.56 -25.39
N ALA A 191 -50.89 -11.12 -26.48
CA ALA A 191 -50.12 -10.39 -27.48
C ALA A 191 -50.93 -9.26 -28.13
N THR A 192 -50.30 -8.10 -28.28
CA THR A 192 -50.53 -7.20 -29.42
C THR A 192 -49.18 -6.74 -29.95
N SER A 193 -48.90 -7.22 -31.15
CA SER A 193 -47.91 -6.73 -32.09
C SER A 193 -48.22 -5.28 -32.49
N GLU A 194 -47.24 -4.39 -32.38
CA GLU A 194 -47.14 -3.25 -33.29
C GLU A 194 -45.70 -3.12 -33.79
N SER A 195 -45.64 -2.85 -35.08
CA SER A 195 -44.52 -2.85 -36.00
C SER A 195 -44.05 -1.41 -36.23
N GLU A 196 -42.75 -1.28 -36.54
CA GLU A 196 -42.12 -0.22 -37.36
C GLU A 196 -41.99 1.22 -36.83
N ALA A 197 -40.72 1.62 -36.60
CA ALA A 197 -39.99 2.74 -37.25
C ALA A 197 -38.74 3.07 -36.39
N SER A 198 -37.51 2.71 -36.76
CA SER A 198 -36.64 3.36 -37.75
C SER A 198 -36.61 4.88 -37.67
N ALA A 199 -35.70 5.43 -36.85
CA ALA A 199 -35.12 6.78 -36.94
C ALA A 199 -33.87 6.90 -36.03
N PRO A 200 -32.91 7.80 -36.32
CA PRO A 200 -31.48 7.47 -36.30
C PRO A 200 -30.71 7.92 -35.04
N ALA A 201 -29.46 7.47 -34.96
CA ALA A 201 -28.46 7.82 -33.95
C ALA A 201 -28.21 9.34 -33.85
N PRO A 202 -27.93 9.89 -32.65
CA PRO A 202 -27.55 11.28 -32.51
C PRO A 202 -26.15 11.52 -33.07
N GLU A 203 -26.07 12.54 -33.93
CA GLU A 203 -24.93 12.94 -34.72
C GLU A 203 -23.74 13.39 -33.88
N ALA A 204 -22.56 12.96 -34.34
CA ALA A 204 -21.26 13.36 -33.82
C ALA A 204 -21.03 14.86 -34.00
N TRP A 205 -20.80 15.57 -32.90
CA TRP A 205 -20.27 16.93 -32.91
C TRP A 205 -18.84 16.93 -33.47
N SER A 206 -18.71 17.31 -34.74
CA SER A 206 -17.43 17.55 -35.42
C SER A 206 -17.00 19.00 -35.24
N ILE A 207 -15.81 19.23 -34.67
CA ILE A 207 -15.14 20.54 -34.68
C ILE A 207 -14.15 20.53 -35.85
N PRO A 208 -14.18 21.52 -36.77
CA PRO A 208 -13.25 21.56 -37.90
C PRO A 208 -11.83 21.88 -37.43
N ALA A 209 -10.87 21.12 -37.96
CA ALA A 209 -9.44 21.41 -37.86
C ALA A 209 -9.09 22.67 -38.68
N PRO A 210 -8.18 23.54 -38.21
CA PRO A 210 -7.47 24.42 -39.12
C PRO A 210 -6.34 23.62 -39.78
N GLU A 211 -6.55 23.22 -41.03
CA GLU A 211 -5.46 22.89 -41.94
C GLU A 211 -4.64 24.14 -42.24
N VAL A 212 -3.36 24.14 -41.84
CA VAL A 212 -2.31 24.84 -42.57
C VAL A 212 -1.20 23.83 -42.85
N THR A 213 -1.15 23.40 -44.10
CA THR A 213 -0.18 22.50 -44.73
C THR A 213 1.09 23.29 -45.15
N PRO A 214 2.15 22.66 -45.69
CA PRO A 214 3.35 22.31 -44.94
C PRO A 214 4.63 22.92 -45.55
N ALA A 215 5.74 22.88 -44.82
CA ALA A 215 7.14 22.87 -45.27
C ALA A 215 7.96 23.30 -44.04
N LEU A 216 8.94 22.56 -43.52
CA LEU A 216 10.03 21.86 -44.19
C LEU A 216 10.50 20.70 -43.29
N THR A 217 10.79 19.57 -43.92
CA THR A 217 12.04 18.81 -43.77
C THR A 217 12.51 18.48 -42.34
N SER A 218 12.34 17.20 -42.00
CA SER A 218 13.27 16.36 -41.25
C SER A 218 14.16 17.05 -40.22
N LEU A 219 13.76 16.96 -38.95
CA LEU A 219 14.69 16.80 -37.85
C LEU A 219 14.29 15.57 -37.03
N SER A 220 14.63 14.41 -37.58
CA SER A 220 15.17 13.33 -36.75
C SER A 220 16.46 13.85 -36.12
N THR A 221 16.39 14.37 -34.91
CA THR A 221 17.59 14.60 -34.10
C THR A 221 17.26 14.43 -32.63
N HIS A 222 17.65 13.27 -32.10
CA HIS A 222 18.23 13.07 -30.77
C HIS A 222 18.28 14.33 -29.91
N ALA A 223 17.23 14.57 -29.11
CA ALA A 223 17.27 15.56 -28.05
C ALA A 223 17.99 14.96 -26.82
N GLN A 224 19.31 15.15 -26.85
CA GLN A 224 20.22 15.36 -25.71
C GLN A 224 20.68 14.14 -24.89
N GLU A 225 21.51 13.34 -25.57
CA GLU A 225 22.70 12.70 -25.01
C GLU A 225 23.72 13.82 -24.62
N THR A 226 23.60 14.44 -23.45
CA THR A 226 24.70 15.31 -22.95
C THR A 226 24.90 15.29 -21.43
N ASP A 227 24.10 14.57 -20.64
CA ASP A 227 24.48 14.30 -19.25
C ASP A 227 23.89 12.98 -18.72
N MET A 228 23.86 11.97 -19.60
CA MET A 228 23.54 10.60 -19.18
C MET A 228 24.85 9.88 -18.91
N LEU A 229 25.13 9.67 -17.63
CA LEU A 229 26.28 8.90 -17.18
C LEU A 229 25.86 7.43 -17.03
N ALA A 230 26.79 6.52 -17.30
CA ALA A 230 26.56 5.09 -17.13
C ALA A 230 27.72 4.45 -16.36
N ALA A 231 27.39 3.47 -15.51
CA ALA A 231 28.36 2.64 -14.80
C ALA A 231 27.89 1.19 -14.81
N GLU A 232 28.85 0.26 -14.82
CA GLU A 232 28.58 -1.17 -14.67
C GLU A 232 28.88 -1.57 -13.23
N LEU A 233 27.91 -2.20 -12.56
CA LEU A 233 28.01 -2.63 -11.18
C LEU A 233 27.97 -4.16 -11.12
N GLU A 234 28.88 -4.74 -10.34
CA GLU A 234 28.91 -6.18 -10.07
C GLU A 234 28.11 -6.49 -8.80
N LEU A 235 27.18 -7.44 -8.89
CA LEU A 235 26.41 -7.91 -7.74
C LEU A 235 27.25 -8.88 -6.91
N ARG A 236 28.10 -8.34 -6.03
CA ARG A 236 29.03 -9.13 -5.19
C ARG A 236 28.38 -9.85 -4.02
N ASN A 237 27.09 -9.64 -3.79
CA ASN A 237 26.35 -10.31 -2.73
C ASN A 237 25.87 -11.70 -3.16
N ASP A 238 25.64 -12.59 -2.19
CA ASP A 238 25.33 -14.01 -2.43
C ASP A 238 23.99 -14.27 -3.15
N VAL A 239 23.10 -13.27 -3.21
CA VAL A 239 21.69 -13.47 -3.62
C VAL A 239 21.31 -12.59 -4.83
N GLY A 240 22.14 -11.62 -5.23
CA GLY A 240 21.84 -10.68 -6.32
C GLY A 240 20.83 -9.57 -5.94
N LEU A 241 20.04 -9.09 -6.90
CA LEU A 241 19.12 -7.96 -6.72
C LEU A 241 17.78 -8.39 -6.11
N HIS A 242 17.81 -9.02 -4.93
CA HIS A 242 16.63 -9.40 -4.14
C HIS A 242 16.12 -8.26 -3.25
N ALA A 243 15.07 -8.50 -2.46
CA ALA A 243 14.31 -7.46 -1.75
C ALA A 243 15.18 -6.47 -0.95
N ARG A 244 16.25 -6.94 -0.30
CA ARG A 244 17.13 -6.10 0.53
C ARG A 244 18.09 -5.24 -0.31
N PRO A 245 18.96 -5.79 -1.18
CA PRO A 245 19.78 -5.01 -2.12
C PRO A 245 18.97 -4.07 -3.01
N ALA A 246 17.79 -4.48 -3.45
CA ALA A 246 16.88 -3.63 -4.24
C ALA A 246 16.37 -2.43 -3.41
N ALA A 247 16.04 -2.63 -2.14
CA ALA A 247 15.65 -1.54 -1.24
C ALA A 247 16.81 -0.59 -0.95
N LEU A 248 18.03 -1.09 -0.78
CA LEU A 248 19.23 -0.26 -0.58
C LEU A 248 19.59 0.57 -1.82
N LEU A 249 19.44 -0.03 -3.00
CA LEU A 249 19.59 0.66 -4.28
C LEU A 249 18.55 1.78 -4.42
N ALA A 250 17.27 1.48 -4.18
CA ALA A 250 16.19 2.45 -4.23
C ALA A 250 16.37 3.59 -3.22
N ARG A 251 16.84 3.27 -2.01
CA ARG A 251 17.16 4.27 -0.99
C ARG A 251 18.35 5.15 -1.39
N CYS A 252 19.38 4.60 -2.02
CA CYS A 252 20.54 5.38 -2.47
C CYS A 252 20.18 6.46 -3.50
N VAL A 253 19.15 6.20 -4.31
CA VAL A 253 18.67 7.15 -5.32
C VAL A 253 17.47 7.98 -4.85
N ALA A 254 16.88 7.65 -3.70
CA ALA A 254 15.76 8.39 -3.14
C ALA A 254 16.16 9.84 -2.82
N GLY A 255 15.31 10.79 -3.21
CA GLY A 255 15.53 12.22 -3.01
C GLY A 255 16.49 12.87 -4.01
N LEU A 256 17.05 12.14 -4.98
CA LEU A 256 17.80 12.73 -6.09
C LEU A 256 16.85 13.22 -7.19
N THR A 257 17.25 14.30 -7.88
CA THR A 257 16.49 14.81 -9.03
C THR A 257 16.86 14.06 -10.32
N ALA A 258 17.96 13.30 -10.30
CA ALA A 258 18.41 12.51 -11.43
C ALA A 258 17.49 11.30 -11.67
N ARG A 259 17.12 11.06 -12.93
CA ARG A 259 16.46 9.82 -13.35
C ARG A 259 17.50 8.72 -13.40
N VAL A 260 17.32 7.66 -12.63
CA VAL A 260 18.24 6.52 -12.57
C VAL A 260 17.53 5.25 -13.01
N THR A 261 18.13 4.53 -13.97
CA THR A 261 17.59 3.27 -14.48
C THR A 261 18.65 2.18 -14.40
N VAL A 262 18.21 0.96 -14.10
CA VAL A 262 19.05 -0.23 -13.99
C VAL A 262 18.66 -1.20 -15.10
N ARG A 263 19.64 -1.70 -15.85
CA ARG A 263 19.46 -2.64 -16.95
C ARG A 263 20.21 -3.94 -16.68
N PHE A 264 19.53 -5.06 -16.94
CA PHE A 264 20.10 -6.40 -16.90
C PHE A 264 19.59 -7.20 -18.11
N GLY A 265 20.48 -7.52 -19.05
CA GLY A 265 20.10 -8.07 -20.35
C GLY A 265 19.15 -7.12 -21.10
N ASP A 266 18.00 -7.64 -21.53
CA ASP A 266 16.97 -6.86 -22.23
C ASP A 266 15.96 -6.18 -21.30
N ARG A 267 16.08 -6.39 -19.98
CA ARG A 267 15.17 -5.84 -18.97
C ARG A 267 15.74 -4.56 -18.39
N GLN A 268 14.86 -3.57 -18.16
CA GLN A 268 15.19 -2.29 -17.55
C GLN A 268 14.18 -1.97 -16.45
N ALA A 269 14.66 -1.40 -15.35
CA ALA A 269 13.85 -0.97 -14.22
C ALA A 269 14.23 0.44 -13.78
N ASP A 270 13.26 1.14 -13.20
CA ASP A 270 13.51 2.37 -12.46
C ASP A 270 14.22 2.04 -11.14
N ALA A 271 15.28 2.79 -10.83
CA ALA A 271 16.09 2.52 -9.64
C ALA A 271 15.37 2.87 -8.33
N GLY A 272 14.36 3.74 -8.33
CA GLY A 272 13.56 4.07 -7.14
C GLY A 272 12.45 3.06 -6.85
N SER A 273 12.13 2.17 -7.79
CA SER A 273 11.08 1.16 -7.63
C SER A 273 11.66 -0.20 -7.23
N VAL A 274 11.55 -0.53 -5.94
CA VAL A 274 11.98 -1.83 -5.40
C VAL A 274 11.35 -3.00 -6.17
N LEU A 275 10.05 -2.92 -6.49
CA LEU A 275 9.35 -3.97 -7.23
C LEU A 275 9.88 -4.13 -8.66
N ALA A 276 10.17 -3.04 -9.36
CA ALA A 276 10.72 -3.09 -10.71
C ALA A 276 12.13 -3.71 -10.73
N LEU A 277 12.96 -3.37 -9.72
CA LEU A 277 14.29 -3.95 -9.56
C LEU A 277 14.25 -5.45 -9.32
N LEU A 278 13.32 -5.95 -8.50
CA LEU A 278 13.13 -7.40 -8.31
C LEU A 278 12.76 -8.12 -9.60
N GLY A 279 12.00 -7.45 -10.48
CA GLY A 279 11.63 -7.95 -11.81
C GLY A 279 12.81 -8.12 -12.79
N LEU A 280 13.96 -7.47 -12.52
CA LEU A 280 15.16 -7.64 -13.33
C LEU A 280 15.78 -9.03 -13.17
N GLY A 281 15.57 -9.71 -12.04
CA GLY A 281 16.07 -11.07 -11.82
C GLY A 281 17.58 -11.23 -12.04
N ALA A 282 18.37 -10.22 -11.66
CA ALA A 282 19.83 -10.27 -11.66
C ALA A 282 20.33 -11.00 -10.40
N GLY A 283 21.14 -12.04 -10.57
CA GLY A 283 21.63 -12.92 -9.52
C GLY A 283 23.02 -12.53 -8.99
N SER A 284 23.55 -13.33 -8.07
CA SER A 284 24.91 -13.17 -7.55
C SER A 284 25.94 -13.32 -8.66
N GLY A 285 26.94 -12.42 -8.67
CA GLY A 285 28.00 -12.38 -9.67
C GLY A 285 27.59 -11.78 -11.02
N ASP A 286 26.32 -11.43 -11.20
CA ASP A 286 25.86 -10.75 -12.41
C ASP A 286 26.30 -9.29 -12.44
N ARG A 287 26.41 -8.75 -13.65
CA ARG A 287 26.70 -7.33 -13.88
C ARG A 287 25.46 -6.61 -14.38
N ILE A 288 25.14 -5.50 -13.72
CA ILE A 288 24.03 -4.62 -14.07
C ILE A 288 24.58 -3.30 -14.60
N GLU A 289 23.92 -2.73 -15.59
CA GLU A 289 24.26 -1.42 -16.12
C GLU A 289 23.33 -0.38 -15.51
N VAL A 290 23.90 0.60 -14.83
CA VAL A 290 23.16 1.70 -14.23
C VAL A 290 23.37 2.95 -15.06
N ARG A 291 22.28 3.62 -15.43
CA ARG A 291 22.27 4.88 -16.18
C ARG A 291 21.58 5.95 -15.37
N ALA A 292 22.25 7.08 -15.19
CA ALA A 292 21.72 8.24 -14.49
C ALA A 292 21.72 9.46 -15.42
N ALA A 293 20.61 10.20 -15.46
CA ALA A 293 20.48 11.43 -16.24
C ALA A 293 19.83 12.54 -15.41
N GLY A 294 20.46 13.71 -15.38
CA GLY A 294 19.99 14.87 -14.62
C GLY A 294 21.09 15.52 -13.78
N PRO A 295 20.75 16.56 -13.00
CA PRO A 295 21.73 17.39 -12.30
C PRO A 295 22.57 16.63 -11.26
N ASP A 296 21.99 15.58 -10.67
CA ASP A 296 22.64 14.76 -9.64
C ASP A 296 23.17 13.42 -10.20
N ALA A 297 23.30 13.28 -11.53
CA ALA A 297 23.64 11.99 -12.16
C ALA A 297 25.00 11.43 -11.71
N ALA A 298 26.01 12.29 -11.56
CA ALA A 298 27.34 11.88 -11.09
C ALA A 298 27.31 11.40 -9.63
N GLU A 299 26.54 12.09 -8.79
CA GLU A 299 26.37 11.73 -7.38
C GLU A 299 25.59 10.42 -7.23
N ALA A 300 24.55 10.21 -8.05
CA ALA A 300 23.80 8.97 -8.10
C ALA A 300 24.71 7.77 -8.41
N LEU A 301 25.53 7.86 -9.46
CA LEU A 301 26.44 6.78 -9.83
C LEU A 301 27.53 6.55 -8.78
N ARG A 302 28.06 7.61 -8.15
CA ARG A 302 29.05 7.49 -7.08
C ARG A 302 28.49 6.69 -5.91
N ARG A 303 27.30 7.05 -5.41
CA ARG A 303 26.61 6.34 -4.31
C ARG A 303 26.34 4.89 -4.65
N LEU A 304 25.87 4.62 -5.87
CA LEU A 304 25.56 3.27 -6.32
C LEU A 304 26.81 2.40 -6.51
N THR A 305 27.92 3.00 -6.96
CA THR A 305 29.21 2.31 -7.07
C THR A 305 29.75 1.98 -5.68
N GLU A 306 29.70 2.92 -4.74
CA GLU A 306 30.08 2.69 -3.34
C GLU A 306 29.21 1.60 -2.70
N LEU A 307 27.90 1.60 -2.95
CA LEU A 307 27.00 0.56 -2.47
C LEU A 307 27.36 -0.83 -3.05
N ALA A 308 27.66 -0.91 -4.35
CA ALA A 308 28.04 -2.15 -5.01
C ALA A 308 29.41 -2.67 -4.52
N ASP A 309 30.37 -1.78 -4.28
CA ASP A 309 31.69 -2.14 -3.75
C ASP A 309 31.62 -2.69 -2.32
N ARG A 310 30.65 -2.22 -1.53
CA ARG A 310 30.30 -2.79 -0.22
C ARG A 310 29.42 -4.04 -0.29
N GLY A 311 29.17 -4.58 -1.49
CA GLY A 311 28.35 -5.78 -1.66
C GLY A 311 26.88 -5.58 -1.30
N PHE A 312 26.33 -4.37 -1.48
CA PHE A 312 24.95 -4.03 -1.09
C PHE A 312 24.68 -4.26 0.41
N GLU A 313 25.67 -3.93 1.23
CA GLU A 313 25.57 -3.85 2.69
C GLU A 313 25.47 -2.37 3.13
N ASP A 314 24.88 -2.11 4.30
CA ASP A 314 24.70 -0.77 4.88
C ASP A 314 25.99 -0.23 5.51
#